data_AF-A0A9D9I816-F1
#
_entry.id   AF-A0A9D9I816-F1
#
_cell.length_a   1.000
_cell.length_b   1.000
_cell.length_c   1.000
_cell.angle_alpha   90.00
_cell.angle_beta   90.00
_cell.angle_gamma   90.00
#
_symmetry.space_group_name_H-M   'P 1'
#
loop_
_entity.id
_entity.type
_entity.pdbx_description
1 polymer ?
#
loop_
_entity_poly.entity_id
_entity_poly.type
_entity_poly.pdbx_seq_one_letter_code
_entity_poly.pdbx_strand_id
1 'polypeptide(L)'
;TSGPFNLREGKSRYEYYTYMYAGMNELGQGMWYMDEVDEAGNPTGNKVTTTEYQNATKYFIGKTALPDINGGLNTTFYFKGIDLSIATAFQIGGWAYDYSFLDGMSSSYYTGHNVELWDTFNPETGTGKYPIWNANDASNSFTQTSDLNLVKASYFSIRNITLGYSFPRKWMDKIKVQNLRVYVTADNLALWSARQGFDPRVSMSGSNDDFGGYSPMKVISGGINITF
;
A
#
# COMPACT_ATOMS: atom_id res chain seq x y z
N THR A 1 17.67 7.08 16.09
CA THR A 1 16.69 7.53 15.08
C THR A 1 16.51 6.41 14.07
N SER A 2 15.79 5.35 14.45
CA SER A 2 15.46 4.25 13.54
C SER A 2 14.14 4.56 12.87
N GLY A 3 14.19 4.73 11.56
CA GLY A 3 13.05 4.98 10.69
C GLY A 3 13.57 5.05 9.25
N PRO A 4 12.70 4.88 8.25
CA PRO A 4 13.12 4.87 6.85
C PRO A 4 13.38 6.28 6.29
N PHE A 5 13.37 7.30 7.14
CA PHE A 5 13.62 8.70 6.80
C PHE A 5 14.84 9.22 7.55
N ASN A 6 15.58 10.14 6.90
CA ASN A 6 16.73 10.80 7.48
C ASN A 6 16.60 12.31 7.28
N LEU A 7 16.73 13.10 8.36
CA LEU A 7 16.68 14.55 8.29
C LEU A 7 18.05 15.09 7.86
N ARG A 8 18.14 15.60 6.63
CA ARG A 8 19.32 16.29 6.09
C ARG A 8 18.90 17.54 5.34
N GLU A 9 19.76 18.55 5.36
CA GLU A 9 19.54 19.80 4.63
C GLU A 9 19.39 19.53 3.12
N GLY A 10 18.48 20.25 2.46
CA GLY A 10 18.18 20.08 1.03
C GLY A 10 17.39 18.82 0.66
N LYS A 11 17.00 17.99 1.63
CA LYS A 11 16.22 16.76 1.43
C LYS A 11 14.84 16.84 2.07
N SER A 12 13.86 16.19 1.45
CA SER A 12 12.51 16.11 2.05
C SER A 12 12.52 15.20 3.27
N ARG A 13 11.78 15.60 4.32
CA ARG A 13 11.57 14.77 5.52
C ARG A 13 10.98 13.40 5.21
N TYR A 14 10.25 13.30 4.09
CA TYR A 14 9.55 12.09 3.67
C TYR A 14 10.24 11.40 2.49
N GLU A 15 11.48 11.78 2.16
CA GLU A 15 12.31 11.06 1.18
C GLU A 15 12.91 9.82 1.85
N TYR A 16 12.74 8.67 1.22
CA TYR A 16 13.23 7.40 1.74
C TYR A 16 14.76 7.37 1.74
N TYR A 17 15.33 7.10 2.92
CA TYR A 17 16.75 6.84 3.14
C TYR A 17 16.94 5.38 3.52
N THR A 18 17.18 4.55 2.51
CA THR A 18 17.12 3.09 2.62
C THR A 18 18.15 2.41 1.71
N TYR A 19 18.25 1.09 1.77
CA TYR A 19 19.16 0.31 0.95
C TYR A 19 18.62 0.15 -0.48
N MET A 20 19.51 0.26 -1.46
CA MET A 20 19.20 0.07 -2.88
C MET A 20 19.48 -1.37 -3.29
N TYR A 21 18.45 -2.07 -3.75
CA TYR A 21 18.50 -3.43 -4.24
C TYR A 21 19.10 -3.47 -5.65
N ALA A 22 20.07 -4.35 -5.84
CA ALA A 22 20.84 -4.51 -7.07
C ALA A 22 20.42 -5.74 -7.90
N GLY A 23 19.41 -6.47 -7.46
CA GLY A 23 18.99 -7.74 -8.08
C GLY A 23 19.42 -8.95 -7.29
N MET A 24 19.40 -10.12 -7.94
CA MET A 24 19.85 -11.39 -7.36
C MET A 24 21.15 -11.85 -8.03
N ASN A 25 22.00 -12.55 -7.30
CA ASN A 25 23.10 -13.29 -7.89
C ASN A 25 22.60 -14.61 -8.53
N GLU A 26 23.51 -15.38 -9.12
CA GLU A 26 23.19 -16.67 -9.78
C GLU A 26 22.62 -17.72 -8.80
N LEU A 27 22.87 -17.57 -7.50
CA LEU A 27 22.35 -18.44 -6.45
C LEU A 27 20.98 -17.97 -5.92
N GLY A 28 20.42 -16.89 -6.48
CA GLY A 28 19.15 -16.31 -6.06
C GLY A 28 19.25 -15.44 -4.81
N GLN A 29 20.43 -15.16 -4.29
CA GLN A 29 20.61 -14.31 -3.12
C GLN A 29 20.42 -12.85 -3.52
N GLY A 30 19.64 -12.10 -2.74
CA GLY A 30 19.48 -10.67 -2.94
C GLY A 30 20.80 -9.93 -2.78
N MET A 31 21.00 -8.89 -3.59
CA MET A 31 22.17 -8.03 -3.54
C MET A 31 21.76 -6.58 -3.29
N TRP A 32 22.58 -5.84 -2.57
CA TRP A 32 22.40 -4.41 -2.31
C TRP A 32 23.67 -3.63 -2.62
N TYR A 33 23.50 -2.37 -2.99
CA TYR A 33 24.63 -1.47 -3.20
C TYR A 33 25.27 -1.05 -1.87
N MET A 34 26.60 -1.03 -1.84
CA MET A 34 27.42 -0.44 -0.79
C MET A 34 28.49 0.45 -1.42
N ASP A 35 28.93 1.46 -0.68
CA ASP A 35 30.06 2.28 -1.10
C ASP A 35 31.36 1.46 -0.92
N GLU A 36 32.18 1.40 -1.97
CA GLU A 36 33.51 0.80 -1.90
C GLU A 36 34.42 1.70 -1.05
N VAL A 37 35.13 1.10 -0.10
CA VAL A 37 36.07 1.81 0.78
C VAL A 37 37.51 1.44 0.47
N ASP A 38 38.42 2.41 0.57
CA ASP A 38 39.86 2.17 0.45
C ASP A 38 40.42 1.43 1.69
N GLU A 39 41.71 1.06 1.67
CA GLU A 39 42.39 0.41 2.81
C GLU A 39 42.37 1.26 4.09
N ALA A 40 42.12 2.56 3.99
CA ALA A 40 41.99 3.48 5.11
C ALA A 40 40.52 3.68 5.57
N GLY A 41 39.55 2.99 4.94
CA GLY A 41 38.13 3.05 5.26
C GLY A 41 37.37 4.25 4.67
N ASN A 42 37.97 5.01 3.75
CA ASN A 42 37.31 6.15 3.10
C ASN A 42 36.52 5.68 1.87
N PRO A 43 35.31 6.22 1.64
CA PRO A 43 34.55 5.93 0.43
C PRO A 43 35.32 6.38 -0.82
N THR A 44 35.55 5.45 -1.74
CA THR A 44 36.23 5.68 -3.02
C THR A 44 35.36 6.43 -4.03
N GLY A 45 34.05 6.50 -3.77
CA GLY A 45 33.03 7.04 -4.68
C GLY A 45 32.45 6.03 -5.66
N ASN A 46 33.01 4.80 -5.71
CA ASN A 46 32.42 3.69 -6.46
C ASN A 46 31.38 2.95 -5.63
N LYS A 47 30.40 2.35 -6.31
CA LYS A 47 29.41 1.46 -5.68
C LYS A 47 29.69 0.02 -6.10
N VAL A 48 29.72 -0.86 -5.13
CA VAL A 48 29.81 -2.31 -5.33
C VAL A 48 28.57 -2.99 -4.75
N THR A 49 28.36 -4.26 -5.07
CA THR A 49 27.21 -5.03 -4.59
C THR A 49 27.64 -6.02 -3.51
N THR A 50 26.81 -6.20 -2.49
CA THR A 50 27.00 -7.20 -1.43
C THR A 50 25.73 -8.01 -1.22
N THR A 51 25.88 -9.28 -0.88
CA THR A 51 24.78 -10.15 -0.41
C THR A 51 24.54 -9.99 1.09
N GLU A 52 25.51 -9.43 1.82
CA GLU A 52 25.40 -9.18 3.26
C GLU A 52 24.68 -7.86 3.51
N TYR A 53 23.39 -7.92 3.83
CA TYR A 53 22.55 -6.75 4.04
C TYR A 53 23.11 -5.76 5.08
N GLN A 54 23.79 -6.26 6.12
CA GLN A 54 24.38 -5.43 7.16
C GLN A 54 25.53 -4.54 6.64
N ASN A 55 26.22 -4.98 5.59
CA ASN A 55 27.31 -4.24 4.96
C ASN A 55 26.83 -3.24 3.90
N ALA A 56 25.55 -3.30 3.53
CA ALA A 56 24.97 -2.40 2.54
C ALA A 56 25.00 -0.94 3.04
N THR A 57 25.00 0.02 2.11
CA THR A 57 24.95 1.44 2.44
C THR A 57 23.55 2.00 2.13
N LYS A 58 23.05 2.89 3.01
CA LYS A 58 21.77 3.57 2.78
C LYS A 58 21.96 4.80 1.91
N TYR A 59 21.05 5.00 0.97
CA TYR A 59 21.02 6.15 0.08
C TYR A 59 19.66 6.84 0.11
N PHE A 60 19.65 8.11 -0.27
CA PHE A 60 18.42 8.74 -0.72
C PHE A 60 18.08 8.22 -2.11
N ILE A 61 16.95 7.53 -2.23
CA ILE A 61 16.58 6.81 -3.46
C ILE A 61 15.65 7.63 -4.37
N GLY A 62 15.35 8.88 -4.02
CA GLY A 62 14.44 9.76 -4.78
C GLY A 62 12.97 9.34 -4.73
N LYS A 63 12.62 8.32 -3.95
CA LYS A 63 11.23 7.94 -3.65
C LYS A 63 10.77 8.67 -2.39
N THR A 64 9.53 9.12 -2.37
CA THR A 64 8.94 9.80 -1.21
C THR A 64 7.63 9.15 -0.77
N ALA A 65 7.33 9.22 0.52
CA ALA A 65 6.03 8.84 1.06
C ALA A 65 4.91 9.82 0.68
N LEU A 66 5.26 11.05 0.28
CA LEU A 66 4.27 12.05 -0.10
C LEU A 66 3.65 11.72 -1.47
N PRO A 67 2.32 11.80 -1.60
CA PRO A 67 1.70 11.75 -2.91
C PRO A 67 1.96 13.03 -3.70
N ASP A 68 2.02 12.90 -5.01
CA ASP A 68 2.11 14.04 -5.91
C ASP A 68 0.77 14.76 -5.98
N ILE A 69 -0.33 13.99 -6.01
CA ILE A 69 -1.71 14.49 -6.08
C ILE A 69 -2.62 13.58 -5.24
N ASN A 70 -3.50 14.17 -4.44
CA ASN A 70 -4.61 13.47 -3.81
C ASN A 70 -5.92 14.24 -4.03
N GLY A 71 -7.06 13.55 -3.99
CA GLY A 71 -8.34 14.18 -4.23
C GLY A 71 -9.49 13.19 -4.28
N GLY A 72 -10.63 13.65 -4.78
CA GLY A 72 -11.82 12.84 -4.95
C GLY A 72 -12.83 13.50 -5.87
N LEU A 73 -13.62 12.68 -6.57
CA LEU A 73 -14.72 13.12 -7.42
C LEU A 73 -16.03 12.68 -6.78
N ASN A 74 -16.96 13.63 -6.65
CA ASN A 74 -18.30 13.37 -6.13
C ASN A 74 -19.32 13.74 -7.21
N THR A 75 -20.24 12.82 -7.49
CA THR A 75 -21.26 13.02 -8.51
C THR A 75 -22.62 12.64 -7.95
N THR A 76 -23.62 13.48 -8.19
CA THR A 76 -24.99 13.21 -7.79
C THR A 76 -25.94 13.38 -8.98
N PHE A 77 -26.74 12.36 -9.25
CA PHE A 77 -27.74 12.34 -10.30
C PHE A 77 -29.13 12.27 -9.69
N TYR A 78 -30.07 12.99 -10.29
CA TYR A 78 -31.47 13.00 -9.89
C TYR A 78 -32.37 12.83 -11.11
N PHE A 79 -33.24 11.84 -11.09
CA PHE A 79 -34.19 11.61 -12.17
C PHE A 79 -35.47 10.95 -11.69
N LYS A 80 -36.62 11.61 -11.88
CA LYS A 80 -37.98 11.09 -11.59
C LYS A 80 -38.10 10.42 -10.20
N GLY A 81 -37.53 11.04 -9.17
CA GLY A 81 -37.55 10.53 -7.79
C GLY A 81 -36.42 9.55 -7.47
N ILE A 82 -35.65 9.07 -8.46
CA ILE A 82 -34.41 8.34 -8.24
C ILE A 82 -33.30 9.34 -7.94
N ASP A 83 -32.52 9.09 -6.89
CA ASP A 83 -31.29 9.79 -6.56
C ASP A 83 -30.13 8.80 -6.51
N LEU A 84 -29.01 9.15 -7.16
CA LEU A 84 -27.78 8.36 -7.14
C LEU A 84 -26.62 9.28 -6.75
N SER A 85 -25.98 9.00 -5.63
CA SER A 85 -24.78 9.69 -5.18
C SER A 85 -23.59 8.75 -5.21
N ILE A 86 -22.47 9.18 -5.79
CA ILE A 86 -21.21 8.44 -5.85
C ILE A 86 -20.10 9.34 -5.34
N ALA A 87 -19.39 8.88 -4.31
CA ALA A 87 -18.22 9.53 -3.74
C ALA A 87 -16.97 8.67 -3.96
N THR A 88 -15.94 9.26 -4.54
CA THR A 88 -14.66 8.59 -4.83
C THR A 88 -13.50 9.32 -4.16
N ALA A 89 -12.39 8.63 -3.98
CA ALA A 89 -11.12 9.23 -3.57
C ALA A 89 -9.95 8.56 -4.27
N PHE A 90 -8.93 9.34 -4.62
CA PHE A 90 -7.74 8.88 -5.29
C PHE A 90 -6.48 9.54 -4.75
N GLN A 91 -5.37 8.84 -4.95
CA GLN A 91 -4.03 9.32 -4.69
C GLN A 91 -3.13 8.86 -5.84
N ILE A 92 -2.29 9.75 -6.35
CA ILE A 92 -1.31 9.47 -7.39
C ILE A 92 0.07 9.85 -6.84
N GLY A 93 1.00 8.91 -6.95
CA GLY A 93 2.34 9.05 -6.40
C GLY A 93 2.42 8.56 -4.97
N GLY A 94 3.57 8.81 -4.36
CA GLY A 94 3.91 8.27 -3.05
C GLY A 94 4.34 6.79 -3.10
N TRP A 95 5.10 6.41 -2.10
CA TRP A 95 5.58 5.06 -1.87
C TRP A 95 5.35 4.67 -0.41
N ALA A 96 5.18 3.38 -0.16
CA ALA A 96 4.99 2.85 1.17
C ALA A 96 5.60 1.45 1.29
N TYR A 97 5.96 1.07 2.52
CA TYR A 97 6.34 -0.29 2.84
C TYR A 97 5.10 -1.12 3.14
N ASP A 98 5.03 -2.33 2.56
CA ASP A 98 4.04 -3.34 2.94
C ASP A 98 4.66 -4.25 4.02
N TYR A 99 4.64 -3.81 5.28
CA TYR A 99 5.23 -4.57 6.38
C TYR A 99 4.50 -5.90 6.61
N SER A 100 3.19 -5.98 6.39
CA SER A 100 2.45 -7.26 6.42
C SER A 100 2.98 -8.27 5.41
N PHE A 101 3.33 -7.83 4.19
CA PHE A 101 4.01 -8.69 3.24
C PHE A 101 5.39 -9.12 3.74
N LEU A 102 6.18 -8.19 4.28
CA LEU A 102 7.53 -8.49 4.78
C LEU A 102 7.51 -9.49 5.93
N ASP A 103 6.60 -9.31 6.89
CA ASP A 103 6.38 -10.25 7.99
C ASP A 103 5.95 -11.61 7.46
N GLY A 104 5.02 -11.65 6.50
CA GLY A 104 4.60 -12.89 5.84
C GLY A 104 5.70 -13.57 5.01
N MET A 105 6.72 -12.84 4.58
CA MET A 105 7.90 -13.39 3.88
C MET A 105 9.04 -13.75 4.82
N SER A 106 9.01 -13.28 6.06
CA SER A 106 10.05 -13.56 7.04
C SER A 106 10.10 -15.03 7.42
N SER A 107 11.30 -15.57 7.56
CA SER A 107 11.58 -16.89 8.15
C SER A 107 11.55 -16.87 9.68
N SER A 108 11.38 -15.69 10.30
CA SER A 108 11.20 -15.57 11.75
C SER A 108 9.90 -16.22 12.26
N TYR A 109 8.94 -16.47 11.37
CA TYR A 109 7.68 -17.14 11.68
C TYR A 109 7.68 -18.57 11.11
N TYR A 110 7.14 -19.53 11.86
CA TYR A 110 7.07 -20.95 11.45
C TYR A 110 5.84 -21.30 10.61
N THR A 111 4.81 -20.44 10.62
CA THR A 111 3.55 -20.66 9.90
C THR A 111 2.96 -19.31 9.45
N GLY A 112 1.99 -19.34 8.53
CA GLY A 112 1.28 -18.13 8.09
C GLY A 112 2.04 -17.30 7.05
N HIS A 113 2.92 -17.92 6.27
CA HIS A 113 3.65 -17.23 5.22
C HIS A 113 2.74 -16.70 4.11
N ASN A 114 3.19 -15.63 3.45
CA ASN A 114 2.52 -15.09 2.28
C ASN A 114 2.55 -16.10 1.13
N VAL A 115 1.48 -16.18 0.34
CA VAL A 115 1.37 -17.09 -0.81
C VAL A 115 2.45 -16.85 -1.88
N GLU A 116 2.97 -15.63 -1.97
CA GLU A 116 4.05 -15.26 -2.89
C GLU A 116 5.40 -15.90 -2.53
N LEU A 117 5.49 -16.63 -1.40
CA LEU A 117 6.69 -17.42 -1.04
C LEU A 117 7.04 -18.41 -2.15
N TRP A 118 6.02 -18.95 -2.83
CA TRP A 118 6.19 -19.88 -3.95
C TRP A 118 6.81 -19.24 -5.20
N ASP A 119 6.88 -17.91 -5.27
CA ASP A 119 7.51 -17.14 -6.34
C ASP A 119 8.91 -16.62 -5.95
N THR A 120 9.48 -17.15 -4.87
CA THR A 120 10.89 -16.95 -4.53
C THR A 120 11.78 -17.78 -5.45
N PHE A 121 13.04 -17.39 -5.57
CA PHE A 121 14.01 -18.05 -6.44
C PHE A 121 14.09 -19.54 -6.13
N ASN A 122 13.84 -20.35 -7.16
CA ASN A 122 13.97 -21.79 -7.09
C ASN A 122 15.30 -22.22 -7.74
N PRO A 123 16.26 -22.78 -6.97
CA PRO A 123 17.53 -23.25 -7.49
C PRO A 123 17.42 -24.34 -8.56
N GLU A 124 16.34 -25.14 -8.55
CA GLU A 124 16.13 -26.22 -9.52
C GLU A 124 15.72 -25.68 -10.90
N THR A 125 15.00 -24.56 -10.93
CA THR A 125 14.55 -23.92 -12.19
C THR A 125 15.39 -22.71 -12.59
N GLY A 126 16.16 -22.15 -11.65
CA GLY A 126 16.93 -20.92 -11.83
C GLY A 126 16.06 -19.67 -11.99
N THR A 127 14.81 -19.71 -11.54
CA THR A 127 13.83 -18.62 -11.74
C THR A 127 13.06 -18.30 -10.46
N GLY A 128 12.62 -17.05 -10.34
CA GLY A 128 11.75 -16.56 -9.27
C GLY A 128 11.72 -15.05 -9.28
N LYS A 129 10.63 -14.46 -8.80
CA LYS A 129 10.46 -13.02 -8.69
C LYS A 129 11.22 -12.42 -7.51
N TYR A 130 11.29 -13.15 -6.41
CA TYR A 130 11.93 -12.72 -5.16
C TYR A 130 13.21 -13.50 -4.88
N PRO A 131 14.15 -12.95 -4.08
CA PRO A 131 15.31 -13.70 -3.62
C PRO A 131 14.95 -15.03 -2.95
N ILE A 132 15.91 -15.96 -2.99
CA ILE A 132 15.77 -17.28 -2.39
C ILE A 132 15.39 -17.13 -0.92
N TRP A 133 14.37 -17.89 -0.52
CA TRP A 133 13.95 -17.91 0.87
C TRP A 133 14.72 -18.99 1.64
N ASN A 134 15.35 -18.57 2.73
CA ASN A 134 16.14 -19.45 3.57
C ASN A 134 15.53 -19.55 4.97
N ALA A 135 15.14 -20.75 5.39
CA ALA A 135 14.60 -20.99 6.73
C ALA A 135 15.65 -20.79 7.85
N ASN A 136 16.94 -20.92 7.53
CA ASN A 136 18.04 -20.82 8.49
C ASN A 136 18.63 -19.40 8.59
N ASP A 137 18.26 -18.49 7.69
CA ASP A 137 18.54 -17.06 7.83
C ASP A 137 17.27 -16.40 8.37
N ALA A 138 17.18 -16.26 9.70
CA ALA A 138 16.02 -15.69 10.39
C ALA A 138 15.64 -14.29 9.91
N SER A 139 16.57 -13.58 9.27
CA SER A 139 16.39 -12.22 8.80
C SER A 139 16.20 -12.09 7.30
N ASN A 140 16.27 -13.21 6.54
CA ASN A 140 16.24 -13.32 5.07
C ASN A 140 16.47 -11.96 4.42
N SER A 141 17.71 -11.61 4.09
CA SER A 141 18.12 -10.24 3.74
C SER A 141 17.15 -9.42 2.86
N PHE A 142 16.35 -10.07 2.00
CA PHE A 142 15.32 -9.45 1.18
C PHE A 142 14.03 -9.01 1.88
N THR A 143 13.71 -9.52 3.08
CA THR A 143 12.54 -9.10 3.88
C THR A 143 12.85 -7.87 4.73
N GLN A 144 14.12 -7.46 4.79
CA GLN A 144 14.54 -6.23 5.42
C GLN A 144 14.20 -4.99 4.57
N THR A 145 13.99 -3.85 5.22
CA THR A 145 13.57 -2.60 4.54
C THR A 145 14.57 -2.12 3.48
N SER A 146 14.24 -2.29 2.21
CA SER A 146 15.00 -1.77 1.07
C SER A 146 14.05 -1.29 -0.02
N ASP A 147 14.57 -0.68 -1.08
CA ASP A 147 13.71 -0.21 -2.18
C ASP A 147 13.02 -1.34 -2.98
N LEU A 148 13.48 -2.60 -2.84
CA LEU A 148 12.79 -3.82 -3.30
C LEU A 148 11.37 -3.90 -2.74
N ASN A 149 11.22 -3.52 -1.47
CA ASN A 149 10.00 -3.68 -0.69
C ASN A 149 9.11 -2.44 -0.70
N LEU A 150 9.52 -1.40 -1.42
CA LEU A 150 8.72 -0.19 -1.61
C LEU A 150 7.68 -0.39 -2.70
N VAL A 151 6.43 -0.21 -2.31
CA VAL A 151 5.25 -0.34 -3.17
C VAL A 151 4.73 1.06 -3.49
N LYS A 152 4.26 1.27 -4.74
CA LYS A 152 3.58 2.52 -5.10
C LYS A 152 2.31 2.69 -4.27
N ALA A 153 2.14 3.84 -3.64
CA ALA A 153 0.99 4.16 -2.80
C ALA A 153 -0.18 4.77 -3.59
N SER A 154 -0.10 4.81 -4.93
CA SER A 154 -1.22 5.26 -5.77
C SER A 154 -2.43 4.35 -5.61
N TYR A 155 -3.61 4.96 -5.47
CA TYR A 155 -4.88 4.23 -5.41
C TYR A 155 -6.04 5.03 -5.99
N PHE A 156 -7.10 4.30 -6.35
CA PHE A 156 -8.44 4.82 -6.58
C PHE A 156 -9.43 4.04 -5.72
N SER A 157 -10.42 4.71 -5.14
CA SER A 157 -11.40 4.08 -4.26
C SER A 157 -12.80 4.67 -4.45
N ILE A 158 -13.80 3.82 -4.37
CA ILE A 158 -15.20 4.22 -4.24
C ILE A 158 -15.52 4.20 -2.75
N ARG A 159 -15.65 5.39 -2.17
CA ARG A 159 -15.88 5.57 -0.74
C ARG A 159 -17.32 5.30 -0.36
N ASN A 160 -18.26 5.81 -1.16
CA ASN A 160 -19.68 5.64 -0.93
C ASN A 160 -20.44 5.62 -2.27
N ILE A 161 -21.40 4.72 -2.40
CA ILE A 161 -22.45 4.81 -3.42
C ILE A 161 -23.80 4.71 -2.71
N THR A 162 -24.68 5.68 -2.92
CA THR A 162 -26.05 5.66 -2.41
C THR A 162 -27.03 5.74 -3.57
N LEU A 163 -27.95 4.79 -3.65
CA LEU A 163 -29.08 4.81 -4.56
C LEU A 163 -30.37 4.91 -3.75
N GLY A 164 -31.15 5.95 -3.99
CA GLY A 164 -32.44 6.20 -3.35
C GLY A 164 -33.58 6.34 -4.35
N TYR A 165 -34.79 6.05 -3.89
CA TYR A 165 -36.02 6.39 -4.58
C TYR A 165 -36.99 7.07 -3.61
N SER A 166 -37.38 8.29 -3.94
CA SER A 166 -38.38 9.07 -3.24
C SER A 166 -39.72 8.93 -3.96
N PHE A 167 -40.74 8.46 -3.25
CA PHE A 167 -42.04 8.19 -3.84
C PHE A 167 -42.77 9.49 -4.21
N PRO A 168 -43.54 9.52 -5.32
CA PRO A 168 -44.29 10.70 -5.71
C PRO A 168 -45.28 11.14 -4.64
N ARG A 169 -45.32 12.45 -4.36
CA ARG A 169 -46.20 13.03 -3.34
C ARG A 169 -47.68 12.65 -3.50
N LYS A 170 -48.17 12.61 -4.74
CA LYS A 170 -49.54 12.16 -5.08
C LYS A 170 -49.90 10.77 -4.54
N TRP A 171 -48.93 9.88 -4.38
CA TRP A 171 -49.15 8.55 -3.80
C TRP A 171 -49.09 8.61 -2.28
N MET A 172 -48.18 9.40 -1.73
CA MET A 172 -47.96 9.55 -0.28
C MET A 172 -49.12 10.29 0.40
N ASP A 173 -49.75 11.23 -0.29
CA ASP A 173 -50.94 11.95 0.19
C ASP A 173 -52.11 10.99 0.51
N LYS A 174 -52.24 9.87 -0.23
CA LYS A 174 -53.29 8.87 0.00
C LYS A 174 -53.10 8.11 1.32
N ILE A 175 -51.86 7.94 1.75
CA ILE A 175 -51.49 7.24 2.98
C ILE A 175 -51.17 8.21 4.13
N LYS A 176 -51.43 9.51 3.96
CA LYS A 176 -51.19 10.58 4.94
C LYS A 176 -49.73 10.66 5.42
N VAL A 177 -48.78 10.48 4.49
CA VAL A 177 -47.33 10.61 4.74
C VAL A 177 -46.81 11.77 3.89
N GLN A 178 -45.94 12.63 4.44
CA GLN A 178 -45.36 13.76 3.70
C GLN A 178 -44.30 13.31 2.71
N ASN A 179 -43.42 12.39 3.12
CA ASN A 179 -42.35 11.87 2.29
C ASN A 179 -42.00 10.44 2.68
N LEU A 180 -41.77 9.60 1.67
CA LEU A 180 -41.24 8.26 1.83
C LEU A 180 -40.07 8.11 0.87
N ARG A 181 -38.91 7.74 1.39
CA ARG A 181 -37.73 7.40 0.60
C ARG A 181 -37.18 6.06 1.04
N VAL A 182 -36.91 5.19 0.08
CA VAL A 182 -36.16 3.94 0.30
C VAL A 182 -34.80 4.10 -0.34
N TYR A 183 -33.75 3.66 0.34
CA TYR A 183 -32.40 3.78 -0.18
C TYR A 183 -31.52 2.59 0.21
N VAL A 184 -30.49 2.36 -0.60
CA VAL A 184 -29.39 1.45 -0.34
C VAL A 184 -28.09 2.23 -0.47
N THR A 185 -27.20 2.07 0.50
CA THR A 185 -25.86 2.65 0.51
C THR A 185 -24.81 1.56 0.62
N ALA A 186 -23.71 1.73 -0.09
CA ALA A 186 -22.54 0.88 -0.05
C ALA A 186 -21.29 1.71 0.26
N ASP A 187 -20.68 1.45 1.41
CA ASP A 187 -19.47 2.10 1.89
C ASP A 187 -18.23 1.24 1.62
N ASN A 188 -17.11 1.88 1.27
CA ASN A 188 -15.83 1.25 0.92
C ASN A 188 -15.99 0.15 -0.15
N LEU A 189 -16.80 0.43 -1.16
CA LEU A 189 -17.24 -0.58 -2.13
C LEU A 189 -16.09 -1.21 -2.91
N ALA A 190 -15.09 -0.41 -3.27
CA ALA A 190 -13.95 -0.86 -4.05
C ALA A 190 -12.69 -0.01 -3.77
N LEU A 191 -11.54 -0.68 -3.85
CA LEU A 191 -10.20 -0.10 -3.78
C LEU A 191 -9.35 -0.74 -4.88
N TRP A 192 -8.71 0.09 -5.68
CA TRP A 192 -7.69 -0.30 -6.63
C TRP A 192 -6.38 0.32 -6.20
N SER A 193 -5.37 -0.51 -5.95
CA SER A 193 -4.02 -0.11 -5.53
C SER A 193 -2.98 -0.92 -6.31
N ALA A 194 -1.71 -0.48 -6.26
CA ALA A 194 -0.63 -1.14 -6.99
C ALA A 194 -0.36 -2.58 -6.54
N ARG A 195 -0.59 -2.87 -5.25
CA ARG A 195 -0.42 -4.21 -4.66
C ARG A 195 -1.74 -4.68 -4.07
N GLN A 196 -2.24 -5.81 -4.56
CA GLN A 196 -3.45 -6.42 -4.02
C GLN A 196 -3.19 -6.94 -2.59
N GLY A 197 -4.15 -6.73 -1.69
CA GLY A 197 -4.00 -7.05 -0.27
C GLY A 197 -3.36 -5.92 0.57
N PHE A 198 -2.69 -4.95 -0.07
CA PHE A 198 -2.15 -3.77 0.58
C PHE A 198 -3.09 -2.56 0.40
N ASP A 199 -3.55 -1.98 1.51
CA ASP A 199 -4.33 -0.75 1.50
C ASP A 199 -3.42 0.46 1.78
N PRO A 200 -3.05 1.26 0.77
CA PRO A 200 -2.16 2.41 0.96
C PRO A 200 -2.83 3.59 1.71
N ARG A 201 -4.11 3.48 2.09
CA ARG A 201 -4.86 4.57 2.75
C ARG A 201 -4.63 4.65 4.27
N VAL A 202 -4.14 3.58 4.90
CA VAL A 202 -4.10 3.46 6.37
C VAL A 202 -2.95 4.21 7.03
N SER A 203 -1.98 4.77 6.30
CA SER A 203 -0.95 5.62 6.91
C SER A 203 -0.36 6.65 5.94
N MET A 204 -0.43 7.93 6.35
CA MET A 204 0.17 9.06 5.63
C MET A 204 1.70 9.15 5.78
N SER A 205 2.31 8.43 6.73
CA SER A 205 3.75 8.54 7.01
C SER A 205 4.61 7.60 6.17
N GLY A 206 4.06 6.55 5.55
CA GLY A 206 4.84 5.61 4.73
C GLY A 206 5.81 4.71 5.51
N SER A 207 5.82 4.78 6.86
CA SER A 207 6.82 4.11 7.71
C SER A 207 6.35 3.52 9.04
N ASN A 208 5.04 3.40 9.30
CA ASN A 208 4.59 2.87 10.58
C ASN A 208 4.53 1.35 10.52
N ASP A 209 4.94 0.67 11.59
CA ASP A 209 4.85 -0.80 11.73
C ASP A 209 3.39 -1.31 11.62
N ASP A 210 2.40 -0.41 11.63
CA ASP A 210 0.98 -0.67 11.40
C ASP A 210 0.57 -0.86 9.91
N PHE A 211 1.51 -1.00 8.95
CA PHE A 211 1.13 -1.42 7.59
C PHE A 211 0.66 -2.88 7.63
N GLY A 212 -0.64 -3.00 7.90
CA GLY A 212 -1.37 -4.20 8.29
C GLY A 212 -2.68 -3.88 9.02
N GLY A 213 -2.93 -2.61 9.35
CA GLY A 213 -4.21 -2.15 9.86
C GLY A 213 -5.37 -2.62 8.99
N TYR A 214 -6.46 -3.04 9.64
CA TYR A 214 -7.64 -3.54 8.95
C TYR A 214 -8.17 -2.50 7.96
N SER A 215 -8.16 -2.87 6.68
CA SER A 215 -8.81 -2.07 5.64
C SER A 215 -10.26 -1.82 6.04
N PRO A 216 -10.80 -0.61 5.81
CA PRO A 216 -12.20 -0.32 6.06
C PRO A 216 -13.10 -1.38 5.45
N MET A 217 -13.99 -1.96 6.27
CA MET A 217 -14.91 -3.00 5.82
C MET A 217 -15.84 -2.46 4.73
N LYS A 218 -16.13 -3.32 3.76
CA LYS A 218 -17.22 -3.08 2.80
C LYS A 218 -18.55 -3.28 3.51
N VAL A 219 -19.36 -2.23 3.58
CA VAL A 219 -20.66 -2.26 4.25
C VAL A 219 -21.74 -1.92 3.24
N ILE A 220 -22.76 -2.76 3.13
CA ILE A 220 -23.97 -2.47 2.35
C ILE A 220 -25.12 -2.40 3.34
N SER A 221 -25.83 -1.27 3.36
CA SER A 221 -26.99 -1.08 4.23
C SER A 221 -28.16 -0.49 3.45
N GLY A 222 -29.37 -0.80 3.90
CA GLY A 222 -30.60 -0.26 3.36
C GLY A 222 -31.37 0.48 4.45
N GLY A 223 -32.14 1.48 4.05
CA GLY A 223 -32.95 2.27 4.97
C GLY A 223 -34.22 2.80 4.34
N ILE A 224 -35.17 3.13 5.21
CA ILE A 224 -36.42 3.78 4.85
C ILE A 224 -36.47 5.08 5.66
N ASN A 225 -36.67 6.20 4.98
CA ASN A 225 -36.89 7.49 5.59
C ASN A 225 -38.36 7.89 5.39
N ILE A 226 -39.06 8.12 6.50
CA ILE A 226 -40.49 8.49 6.53
C ILE A 226 -40.62 9.83 7.24
N THR A 227 -41.37 10.75 6.65
CA THR A 227 -41.71 12.05 7.23
C THR A 227 -43.24 12.19 7.30
N PHE A 228 -43.77 12.59 8.46
CA PHE A 228 -45.20 12.77 8.74
C PHE A 228 -45.61 14.24 8.72
#